data_AF-A0A2T6DA88-F1
#
_entry.id   AF-A0A2T6DA88-F1
#
_cell.length_a   1.000
_cell.length_b   1.000
_cell.length_c   1.000
_cell.angle_alpha   90.00
_cell.angle_beta   90.00
_cell.angle_gamma   90.00
#
_symmetry.space_group_name_H-M   'P 1'
#
loop_
_entity.id
_entity.type
_entity.pdbx_description
1 polymer ?
#
loop_
_entity_poly.entity_id
_entity_poly.type
_entity_poly.pdbx_seq_one_letter_code
_entity_poly.pdbx_strand_id
1 'polypeptide(L)'
;MCLDGANPKGRRRIAMARRPLINLQDFLEHVQLMRSDDFYEKVAHTSPQLARFFEERNPRLLRRIESIILSMTIFERRNPRVLKLSLSRRARVAVGSGVPMSHIDDLLQHFFHMQHYIDGLQS
;
A
#
# COMPACT_ATOMS: atom_id res chain seq x y z
N MET A 1 29.03 30.89 -44.40
CA MET A 1 29.54 30.18 -43.21
C MET A 1 29.50 31.18 -42.06
N CYS A 2 28.78 31.06 -40.96
CA CYS A 2 27.77 30.14 -40.45
C CYS A 2 26.76 31.00 -39.66
N LEU A 3 25.51 30.55 -39.57
CA LEU A 3 24.44 31.23 -38.85
C LEU A 3 24.60 30.97 -37.35
N ASP A 4 24.99 31.96 -36.55
CA ASP A 4 24.92 31.88 -35.09
C ASP A 4 23.47 32.11 -34.65
N GLY A 5 22.71 31.02 -34.66
CA GLY A 5 21.37 30.95 -34.09
C GLY A 5 21.41 30.98 -32.56
N ALA A 6 21.33 32.17 -31.98
CA ALA A 6 20.96 32.34 -30.59
C ALA A 6 19.44 32.12 -30.43
N ASN A 7 19.03 30.88 -30.14
CA ASN A 7 17.64 30.54 -29.77
C ASN A 7 17.51 30.50 -28.23
N PRO A 8 16.60 31.28 -27.62
CA PRO A 8 16.57 31.49 -26.17
C PRO A 8 15.69 30.48 -25.43
N LYS A 9 15.87 30.46 -24.10
CA LYS A 9 15.02 29.84 -23.07
C LYS A 9 15.33 28.38 -22.72
N GLY A 10 16.37 28.23 -21.91
CA GLY A 10 16.51 27.10 -21.00
C GLY A 10 15.39 27.08 -19.96
N ARG A 11 14.23 26.51 -20.31
CA ARG A 11 13.24 26.07 -19.32
C ARG A 11 13.78 24.84 -18.64
N ARG A 12 14.51 25.01 -17.53
CA ARG A 12 14.68 23.94 -16.54
C ARG A 12 13.30 23.62 -15.98
N ARG A 13 12.61 22.67 -16.61
CA ARG A 13 11.47 21.99 -15.98
C ARG A 13 12.10 21.22 -14.82
N ILE A 14 12.04 21.79 -13.62
CA ILE A 14 12.13 21.00 -12.40
C ILE A 14 11.03 19.96 -12.56
N ALA A 15 11.40 18.73 -12.91
CA ALA A 15 10.47 17.63 -12.95
C ALA A 15 9.90 17.56 -11.54
N MET A 16 8.63 17.94 -11.36
CA MET A 16 7.91 17.62 -10.15
C MET A 16 8.04 16.11 -10.00
N ALA A 17 8.82 15.67 -9.02
CA ALA A 17 8.99 14.25 -8.76
C ALA A 17 7.58 13.68 -8.60
N ARG A 18 7.14 12.86 -9.57
CA ARG A 18 5.91 12.09 -9.43
C ARG A 18 6.04 11.36 -8.10
N ARG A 19 5.07 11.55 -7.20
CA ARG A 19 5.10 10.83 -5.92
C ARG A 19 5.28 9.35 -6.24
N PRO A 20 6.17 8.64 -5.52
CA PRO A 20 6.31 7.22 -5.72
C PRO A 20 4.93 6.57 -5.55
N LEU A 21 4.62 5.62 -6.42
CA LEU A 21 3.41 4.81 -6.31
C LEU A 21 3.32 4.26 -4.89
N ILE A 22 2.11 4.29 -4.32
CA ILE A 22 1.81 3.71 -3.01
C ILE A 22 2.32 2.27 -2.98
N ASN A 23 3.02 1.89 -1.92
CA ASN A 23 3.61 0.57 -1.71
C ASN A 23 3.01 -0.11 -0.46
N LEU A 24 3.44 -1.34 -0.14
CA LEU A 24 2.86 -2.09 0.98
C LEU A 24 3.24 -1.52 2.36
N GLN A 25 4.29 -0.69 2.45
CA GLN A 25 4.63 0.02 3.69
C GLN A 25 3.57 1.09 4.00
N ASP A 26 3.16 1.87 3.00
CA ASP A 26 2.10 2.88 3.15
C ASP A 26 0.76 2.18 3.48
N PHE A 27 0.51 1.02 2.88
CA PHE A 27 -0.66 0.21 3.17
C PHE A 27 -0.65 -0.35 4.61
N LEU A 28 0.51 -0.79 5.10
CA LEU A 28 0.68 -1.23 6.49
C LEU A 28 0.35 -0.11 7.47
N GLU A 29 0.84 1.10 7.22
CA GLU A 29 0.55 2.28 8.06
C GLU A 29 -0.95 2.57 8.10
N HIS A 30 -1.64 2.43 6.97
CA HIS A 30 -3.09 2.59 6.93
C HIS A 30 -3.83 1.49 7.72
N VAL A 31 -3.38 0.23 7.63
CA VAL A 31 -3.93 -0.88 8.43
C VAL A 31 -3.73 -0.62 9.92
N GLN A 32 -2.57 -0.11 10.32
CA GLN A 32 -2.26 0.21 11.71
C GLN A 32 -3.11 1.37 12.23
N LEU A 33 -3.33 2.40 11.41
CA LEU A 33 -4.24 3.50 11.74
C LEU A 33 -5.67 2.99 11.97
N MET A 34 -6.21 2.12 11.11
CA MET A 34 -7.55 1.57 11.32
C MET A 34 -7.66 0.67 12.57
N ARG A 35 -6.53 0.17 13.06
CA ARG A 35 -6.46 -0.65 14.29
C ARG A 35 -6.25 0.18 15.55
N SER A 36 -5.92 1.47 15.43
CA SER A 36 -5.62 2.30 16.59
C SER A 36 -6.90 2.71 17.32
N ASP A 37 -6.82 2.81 18.64
CA ASP A 37 -7.95 3.24 19.48
C ASP A 37 -8.43 4.63 19.06
N ASP A 38 -7.52 5.55 18.72
CA ASP A 38 -7.82 6.87 18.17
C ASP A 38 -8.77 6.86 16.96
N PHE A 39 -8.66 5.85 16.10
CA PHE A 39 -9.54 5.73 14.93
C PHE A 39 -10.94 5.32 15.38
N TYR A 40 -11.04 4.33 16.27
CA TYR A 40 -12.31 3.89 16.83
C TYR A 40 -13.00 4.99 17.64
N GLU A 41 -12.27 5.77 18.43
CA GLU A 41 -12.80 6.93 19.16
C GLU A 41 -13.38 7.97 18.20
N LYS A 42 -12.60 8.39 17.18
CA LYS A 42 -13.06 9.35 16.17
C LYS A 42 -14.30 8.87 15.42
N VAL A 43 -14.32 7.59 15.05
CA VAL A 43 -15.49 6.99 14.38
C VAL A 43 -16.67 6.92 15.33
N ALA A 44 -16.49 6.56 16.60
CA ALA A 44 -17.56 6.51 17.59
C ALA A 44 -18.19 7.88 17.85
N HIS A 45 -17.38 8.96 17.88
CA HIS A 45 -17.87 10.33 17.97
C HIS A 45 -18.68 10.76 16.75
N THR A 46 -18.33 10.24 15.57
CA THR A 46 -19.01 10.60 14.30
C THR A 46 -20.27 9.76 14.08
N SER A 47 -20.20 8.46 14.35
CA SER A 47 -21.30 7.51 14.21
C SER A 47 -21.07 6.29 15.11
N PRO A 48 -21.87 6.14 16.18
CA PRO A 48 -21.82 4.96 17.03
C PRO A 48 -22.17 3.66 16.29
N GLN A 49 -23.08 3.69 15.30
CA GLN A 49 -23.42 2.48 14.53
C GLN A 49 -22.24 2.03 13.66
N LEU A 50 -21.49 2.97 13.08
CA LEU A 50 -20.31 2.67 12.27
C LEU A 50 -19.17 2.10 13.12
N ALA A 51 -18.95 2.64 14.33
CA ALA A 51 -17.95 2.12 15.25
C ALA A 51 -18.20 0.64 15.58
N ARG A 52 -19.44 0.29 15.93
CA ARG A 52 -19.83 -1.11 16.18
C ARG A 52 -19.63 -2.01 14.96
N PHE A 53 -19.95 -1.52 13.77
CA PHE A 53 -19.70 -2.27 12.53
C PHE A 53 -18.22 -2.60 12.33
N PHE A 54 -17.31 -1.65 12.60
CA PHE A 54 -15.87 -1.89 12.49
C PHE A 54 -15.35 -2.84 13.58
N GLU A 55 -15.84 -2.70 14.81
CA GLU A 55 -15.45 -3.53 15.95
C GLU A 55 -15.87 -5.00 15.77
N GLU A 56 -17.08 -5.24 15.28
CA GLU A 56 -17.62 -6.60 15.11
C GLU A 56 -16.94 -7.39 13.97
N ARG A 57 -16.47 -6.72 12.91
CA ARG A 57 -16.03 -7.39 11.67
C ARG A 57 -14.52 -7.35 11.40
N ASN A 58 -13.81 -6.32 11.86
CA ASN A 58 -12.47 -6.03 11.32
C ASN A 58 -11.24 -6.36 12.19
N PRO A 59 -11.27 -6.49 13.53
CA PRO A 59 -10.02 -6.52 14.30
C PRO A 59 -9.20 -7.80 14.07
N ARG A 60 -9.83 -8.92 13.71
CA ARG A 60 -9.12 -10.17 13.38
C ARG A 60 -8.54 -10.14 11.96
N LEU A 61 -9.29 -9.59 11.00
CA LEU A 61 -8.85 -9.47 9.62
C LEU A 61 -7.66 -8.50 9.51
N LEU A 62 -7.76 -7.32 10.13
CA LEU A 62 -6.70 -6.31 10.11
C LEU A 62 -5.41 -6.84 10.76
N ARG A 63 -5.50 -7.58 11.88
CA ARG A 63 -4.34 -8.27 12.47
C ARG A 63 -3.67 -9.25 11.53
N ARG A 64 -4.48 -10.00 10.77
CA ARG A 64 -3.96 -10.97 9.81
C ARG A 64 -3.22 -10.26 8.69
N ILE A 65 -3.81 -9.23 8.11
CA ILE A 65 -3.20 -8.42 7.05
C ILE A 65 -1.89 -7.81 7.57
N GLU A 66 -1.90 -7.21 8.75
CA GLU A 66 -0.71 -6.67 9.41
C GLU A 66 0.39 -7.74 9.58
N SER A 67 0.06 -8.91 10.14
CA SER A 67 1.00 -10.03 10.31
C SER A 67 1.64 -10.50 8.98
N ILE A 68 0.83 -10.57 7.92
CA ILE A 68 1.31 -10.94 6.57
C ILE A 68 2.35 -9.91 6.09
N ILE A 69 2.03 -8.62 6.16
CA ILE A 69 2.93 -7.56 5.68
C ILE A 69 4.19 -7.48 6.56
N LEU A 70 4.05 -7.64 7.88
CA LEU A 70 5.17 -7.66 8.81
C LEU A 70 6.14 -8.82 8.54
N SER A 71 5.67 -9.93 7.99
CA SER A 71 6.50 -11.08 7.60
C SER A 71 7.30 -10.87 6.30
N MET A 72 7.00 -9.80 5.55
CA MET A 72 7.75 -9.41 4.35
C MET A 72 9.03 -8.67 4.72
N THR A 73 10.04 -8.78 3.85
CA THR A 73 11.22 -7.91 3.92
C THR A 73 10.87 -6.48 3.48
N ILE A 74 11.67 -5.49 3.91
CA ILE A 74 11.51 -4.08 3.50
C ILE A 74 11.54 -3.96 1.97
N PHE A 75 12.42 -4.71 1.31
CA PHE A 75 12.52 -4.73 -0.15
C PHE A 75 11.21 -5.21 -0.80
N GLU A 76 10.63 -6.29 -0.29
CA GLU A 76 9.34 -6.82 -0.78
C GLU A 76 8.20 -5.83 -0.56
N ARG A 77 8.17 -5.12 0.57
CA ARG A 77 7.13 -4.11 0.85
C ARG A 77 7.19 -2.94 -0.12
N ARG A 78 8.41 -2.46 -0.41
CA ARG A 78 8.65 -1.38 -1.38
C ARG A 78 8.43 -1.83 -2.83
N ASN A 79 8.58 -3.13 -3.10
CA ASN A 79 8.50 -3.71 -4.44
C ASN A 79 7.52 -4.89 -4.49
N PRO A 80 6.21 -4.68 -4.30
CA PRO A 80 5.23 -5.76 -4.13
C PRO A 80 5.15 -6.73 -5.33
N ARG A 81 5.55 -6.30 -6.53
CA ARG A 81 5.60 -7.15 -7.73
C ARG A 81 6.51 -8.37 -7.57
N VAL A 82 7.57 -8.28 -6.76
CA VAL A 82 8.51 -9.39 -6.56
C VAL A 82 7.88 -10.57 -5.82
N LEU A 83 6.85 -10.32 -4.98
CA LEU A 83 6.08 -11.38 -4.33
C LEU A 83 5.17 -12.11 -5.31
N LYS A 84 4.56 -11.38 -6.26
CA LYS A 84 3.71 -11.98 -7.31
C LYS A 84 4.51 -12.93 -8.22
N LEU A 85 5.75 -12.58 -8.53
CA LEU A 85 6.62 -13.35 -9.42
C LEU A 85 7.33 -14.54 -8.73
N SER A 86 7.43 -14.56 -7.40
CA SER A 86 8.21 -15.57 -6.68
C SER A 86 7.36 -16.41 -5.75
N LEU A 87 7.24 -17.71 -6.06
CA LEU A 87 6.56 -18.68 -5.20
C LEU A 87 7.30 -18.87 -3.86
N SER A 88 8.64 -18.93 -3.90
CA SER A 88 9.47 -19.11 -2.71
C SER A 88 9.29 -17.98 -1.69
N ARG A 89 9.20 -16.72 -2.16
CA ARG A 89 8.93 -15.57 -1.27
C ARG A 89 7.55 -15.66 -0.62
N ARG A 90 6.51 -16.01 -1.39
CA ARG A 90 5.16 -16.21 -0.84
C ARG A 90 5.12 -17.35 0.17
N ALA A 91 5.81 -18.45 -0.09
CA ALA A 91 5.87 -19.58 0.85
C ALA A 91 6.52 -19.17 2.18
N ARG A 92 7.64 -18.44 2.12
CA ARG A 92 8.31 -17.88 3.29
C ARG A 92 7.39 -16.97 4.10
N VAL A 93 6.69 -16.05 3.44
CA VAL A 93 5.76 -15.11 4.10
C VAL A 93 4.58 -15.86 4.73
N ALA A 94 4.04 -16.89 4.05
CA ALA A 94 2.94 -17.70 4.57
C ALA A 94 3.32 -18.40 5.88
N VAL A 95 4.50 -19.02 5.90
CA VAL A 95 5.06 -19.65 7.11
C VAL A 95 5.30 -18.60 8.20
N GLY A 96 5.92 -17.46 7.87
CA GLY A 96 6.22 -16.40 8.83
C GLY A 96 4.99 -15.74 9.46
N SER A 97 3.87 -15.69 8.73
CA SER A 97 2.63 -15.07 9.20
C SER A 97 1.59 -16.07 9.72
N GLY A 98 1.85 -17.38 9.60
CA GLY A 98 0.95 -18.44 10.07
C GLY A 98 -0.36 -18.53 9.29
N VAL A 99 -0.35 -18.20 7.99
CA VAL A 99 -1.54 -18.21 7.13
C VAL A 99 -1.33 -19.05 5.87
N PRO A 100 -2.40 -19.56 5.23
CA PRO A 100 -2.29 -20.15 3.91
C PRO A 100 -1.81 -19.14 2.87
N MET A 101 -1.09 -19.63 1.86
CA MET A 101 -0.55 -18.80 0.78
C MET A 101 -1.65 -18.02 0.01
N SER A 102 -2.86 -18.57 -0.08
CA SER A 102 -4.01 -17.90 -0.71
C SER A 102 -4.31 -16.53 -0.09
N HIS A 103 -4.17 -16.37 1.22
CA HIS A 103 -4.39 -15.08 1.87
C HIS A 103 -3.38 -14.02 1.43
N ILE A 104 -2.16 -14.42 1.04
CA ILE A 104 -1.16 -13.50 0.50
C ILE A 104 -1.57 -13.07 -0.91
N ASP A 105 -2.06 -14.00 -1.71
CA ASP A 105 -2.54 -13.71 -3.07
C ASP A 105 -3.74 -12.76 -3.04
N ASP A 106 -4.69 -13.01 -2.15
CA ASP A 106 -5.82 -12.12 -1.90
C ASP A 106 -5.34 -10.72 -1.50
N LEU A 107 -4.43 -10.62 -0.53
CA LEU A 107 -3.88 -9.33 -0.10
C LEU A 107 -3.22 -8.59 -1.25
N LEU A 108 -2.37 -9.26 -2.04
CA LEU A 108 -1.69 -8.66 -3.19
C LEU A 108 -2.69 -8.20 -4.25
N GLN A 109 -3.74 -8.98 -4.52
CA GLN A 109 -4.79 -8.60 -5.46
C GLN A 109 -5.51 -7.33 -5.01
N HIS A 110 -5.95 -7.25 -3.75
CA HIS A 110 -6.59 -6.05 -3.20
C HIS A 110 -5.65 -4.84 -3.23
N PHE A 111 -4.38 -5.03 -2.88
CA PHE A 111 -3.37 -3.98 -2.92
C PHE A 111 -3.18 -3.44 -4.35
N PHE A 112 -3.00 -4.30 -5.34
CA PHE A 112 -2.80 -3.86 -6.73
C PHE A 112 -4.04 -3.21 -7.33
N HIS A 113 -5.24 -3.65 -6.93
CA HIS A 113 -6.48 -3.00 -7.32
C HIS A 113 -6.54 -1.55 -6.80
N MET A 114 -6.25 -1.36 -5.50
CA MET A 114 -6.18 -0.05 -4.88
C MET A 114 -5.10 0.84 -5.53
N GLN A 115 -3.92 0.28 -5.78
CA GLN A 115 -2.82 0.97 -6.43
C GLN A 115 -3.20 1.46 -7.84
N HIS A 116 -3.89 0.63 -8.63
CA HIS A 116 -4.38 0.99 -9.95
C HIS A 116 -5.41 2.13 -9.89
N TYR A 117 -6.33 2.09 -8.94
CA TYR A 117 -7.31 3.16 -8.77
C TYR A 117 -6.64 4.50 -8.47
N ILE A 118 -5.66 4.52 -7.57
CA ILE A 118 -4.96 5.76 -7.20
C ILE A 118 -4.08 6.28 -8.34
N ASP A 119 -3.45 5.41 -9.11
CA ASP A 119 -2.70 5.80 -10.32
C ASP A 119 -3.63 6.38 -11.40
N GLY A 120 -4.80 5.77 -11.59
CA GLY A 120 -5.84 6.26 -12.49
C GLY A 120 -6.42 7.62 -12.07
N LEU A 121 -6.46 7.95 -10.78
CA LEU A 121 -6.85 9.28 -10.28
C LEU A 121 -5.77 10.36 -10.48
N GLN A 122 -4.52 9.98 -10.70
CA GLN A 122 -3.39 10.89 -10.92
C GLN A 122 -3.06 11.11 -12.41
N SER A 123 -3.88 10.56 -13.30
CA SER A 123 -3.71 10.60 -14.76
C SER A 123 -4.48 11.76 -15.40
#